data_AF-A0A2J7PQI3-F1
#
_entry.id   AF-A0A2J7PQI3-F1
#
_cell.length_a   1.000
_cell.length_b   1.000
_cell.length_c   1.000
_cell.angle_alpha   90.00
_cell.angle_beta   90.00
_cell.angle_gamma   90.00
#
_symmetry.space_group_name_H-M   'P 1'
#
loop_
_entity.id
_entity.type
_entity.pdbx_description
1 polymer ?
#
loop_
_entity_poly.entity_id
_entity_poly.type
_entity_poly.pdbx_seq_one_letter_code
_entity_poly.pdbx_strand_id
1 'polypeptide(L)'
;MANTPKHKEKNTNQEKITTNNIETNNRYDPLSQQAGTPSNEIIITPKIPKPPPIFVHGVQNYSEMIKRIQKIAEQEQYFTKSLANSIVKINCETPETYKQNDRRIQRTKDVSPHLPTERGTSI
;
A
#
# COMPACT_ATOMS: atom_id res chain seq x y z
N MET A 1 -2.31 -39.59 32.84
CA MET A 1 -1.68 -39.69 31.51
C MET A 1 -1.00 -38.37 31.24
N ALA A 2 0.33 -38.33 31.28
CA ALA A 2 1.14 -37.11 31.23
C ALA A 2 1.69 -36.89 29.81
N ASN A 3 1.39 -35.74 29.21
CA ASN A 3 1.90 -35.34 27.89
C ASN A 3 3.02 -34.31 28.06
N THR A 4 4.25 -34.71 27.72
CA THR A 4 5.43 -33.84 27.67
C THR A 4 5.51 -33.09 26.33
N PRO A 5 5.73 -31.77 26.31
CA PRO A 5 5.99 -31.02 25.08
C PRO A 5 7.45 -31.17 24.62
N LYS A 6 7.65 -31.70 23.40
CA LYS A 6 8.97 -31.79 22.75
C LYS A 6 9.34 -30.43 22.14
N HIS A 7 10.25 -29.70 22.79
CA HIS A 7 10.89 -28.51 22.23
C HIS A 7 11.88 -28.90 21.13
N LYS A 8 11.75 -28.28 19.96
CA LYS A 8 12.61 -28.47 18.79
C LYS A 8 13.77 -27.48 18.85
N GLU A 9 14.98 -27.99 19.10
CA GLU A 9 16.24 -27.25 19.06
C GLU A 9 16.49 -26.63 17.68
N LYS A 10 16.92 -25.36 17.67
CA LYS A 10 17.42 -24.66 16.48
C LYS A 10 18.94 -24.78 16.47
N ASN A 11 19.47 -25.33 15.39
CA ASN A 11 20.89 -25.55 15.17
C ASN A 11 21.53 -24.26 14.65
N THR A 12 22.40 -23.65 15.46
CA THR A 12 23.11 -22.40 15.17
C THR A 12 24.50 -22.74 14.63
N ASN A 13 24.70 -22.61 13.31
CA ASN A 13 26.03 -22.66 12.69
C ASN A 13 26.75 -21.33 12.93
N GLN A 14 27.82 -21.37 13.72
CA GLN A 14 28.75 -20.24 13.87
C GLN A 14 29.80 -20.31 12.75
N GLU A 15 29.70 -19.41 11.77
CA GLU A 15 30.76 -19.17 10.81
C GLU A 15 31.80 -18.21 11.39
N LYS A 16 33.06 -18.58 11.17
CA LYS A 16 34.30 -17.99 11.68
C LYS A 16 34.59 -16.65 10.98
N ILE A 17 34.52 -15.54 11.72
CA ILE A 17 34.80 -14.19 11.18
C ILE A 17 36.32 -13.95 11.18
N THR A 18 36.91 -13.87 9.98
CA THR A 18 38.25 -13.33 9.76
C THR A 18 38.16 -11.81 9.64
N THR A 19 38.68 -11.09 10.62
CA THR A 19 38.73 -9.62 10.65
C THR A 19 39.83 -9.10 9.72
N ASN A 20 39.48 -8.86 8.45
CA ASN A 20 40.26 -7.98 7.59
C ASN A 20 39.92 -6.53 7.95
N ASN A 21 40.92 -5.77 8.36
CA ASN A 21 40.79 -4.35 8.71
C ASN A 21 40.54 -3.56 7.42
N ILE A 22 39.27 -3.23 7.12
CA ILE A 22 38.89 -2.47 5.94
C ILE A 22 39.03 -0.98 6.28
N GLU A 23 40.06 -0.34 5.73
CA GLU A 23 40.25 1.11 5.83
C GLU A 23 39.22 1.80 4.92
N THR A 24 38.14 2.29 5.51
CA THR A 24 37.07 2.99 4.78
C THR A 24 37.43 4.46 4.64
N ASN A 25 37.88 4.88 3.46
CA ASN A 25 37.97 6.29 3.12
C ASN A 25 36.57 6.87 2.88
N ASN A 26 36.17 7.83 3.70
CA ASN A 26 34.91 8.55 3.54
C ASN A 26 34.94 9.33 2.22
N ARG A 27 34.04 8.99 1.29
CA ARG A 27 33.91 9.62 -0.04
C ARG A 27 33.33 11.05 -0.01
N TYR A 28 33.09 11.60 1.17
CA TYR A 28 32.51 12.91 1.36
C TYR A 28 33.62 13.94 1.59
N ASP A 29 34.22 14.38 0.50
CA ASP A 29 35.00 15.62 0.50
C ASP A 29 33.99 16.79 0.50
N PRO A 30 34.10 17.78 1.42
CA PRO A 30 33.18 18.92 1.43
C PRO A 30 33.25 19.67 0.10
N LEU A 31 32.11 19.80 -0.58
CA LEU A 31 32.02 20.60 -1.81
C LEU A 31 32.49 22.03 -1.53
N SER A 32 33.59 22.42 -2.17
CA SER A 32 34.05 23.81 -2.24
C SER A 32 32.93 24.69 -2.80
N GLN A 33 32.46 25.66 -2.00
CA GLN A 33 31.40 26.57 -2.40
C GLN A 33 31.89 27.44 -3.56
N GLN A 34 31.45 27.11 -4.78
CA GLN A 34 31.65 27.95 -5.95
C GLN A 34 30.70 29.14 -5.85
N ALA A 35 31.26 30.32 -5.62
CA ALA A 35 30.53 31.57 -5.63
C ALA A 35 30.05 31.89 -7.06
N GLY A 36 28.75 32.17 -7.22
CA GLY A 36 28.25 33.04 -8.28
C GLY A 36 27.49 32.36 -9.42
N THR A 37 26.17 32.23 -9.26
CA THR A 37 25.17 32.49 -10.32
C THR A 37 23.78 32.61 -9.66
N PRO A 38 22.92 33.58 -10.03
CA PRO A 38 21.57 33.67 -9.48
C PRO A 38 20.74 32.49 -9.99
N SER A 39 20.71 31.42 -9.20
CA SER A 39 19.85 30.27 -9.46
C SER A 39 18.40 30.69 -9.30
N ASN A 40 17.61 30.57 -10.36
CA ASN A 40 16.16 30.42 -10.20
C ASN A 40 15.92 29.30 -9.19
N GLU A 41 15.44 29.65 -8.00
CA GLU A 41 15.09 28.70 -6.96
C GLU A 41 13.99 27.78 -7.51
N ILE A 42 14.38 26.57 -7.90
CA ILE A 42 13.43 25.52 -8.26
C ILE A 42 12.79 25.10 -6.95
N ILE A 43 11.59 25.64 -6.67
CA ILE A 43 10.77 25.20 -5.54
C ILE A 43 10.35 23.76 -5.81
N ILE A 44 11.06 22.80 -5.21
CA ILE A 44 10.69 21.39 -5.24
C ILE A 44 9.53 21.21 -4.27
N THR A 45 8.30 21.27 -4.76
CA THR A 45 7.14 20.93 -3.93
C THR A 45 7.20 19.44 -3.57
N PRO A 46 7.01 19.09 -2.29
CA PRO A 46 7.04 17.70 -1.87
C PRO A 46 5.90 16.92 -2.55
N LYS A 47 6.25 15.82 -3.23
CA LYS A 47 5.27 14.94 -3.87
C LYS A 47 4.45 14.25 -2.78
N ILE A 48 3.15 14.51 -2.75
CA ILE A 48 2.22 13.84 -1.84
C ILE A 48 2.12 12.36 -2.24
N PRO A 49 2.33 11.41 -1.32
CA PRO A 49 2.21 9.99 -1.63
C PRO A 49 0.75 9.65 -1.95
N LYS A 50 0.55 8.86 -3.02
CA LYS A 50 -0.77 8.41 -3.45
C LYS A 50 -1.35 7.40 -2.45
N PRO A 51 -2.65 7.49 -2.12
CA PRO A 51 -3.30 6.54 -1.23
C PRO A 51 -3.39 5.14 -1.87
N PRO A 52 -3.54 4.08 -1.06
CA PRO A 52 -3.72 2.73 -1.57
C PRO A 52 -5.09 2.56 -2.27
N PRO A 53 -5.22 1.61 -3.20
CA PRO A 53 -6.50 1.29 -3.82
C PRO A 53 -7.53 0.74 -2.83
N ILE A 54 -8.80 1.11 -3.00
CA ILE A 54 -9.93 0.53 -2.27
C ILE A 54 -10.57 -0.55 -3.14
N PHE A 55 -10.84 -1.71 -2.57
CA PHE A 55 -11.56 -2.80 -3.24
C PHE A 55 -12.95 -2.96 -2.64
N VAL A 56 -13.97 -2.82 -3.47
CA VAL A 56 -15.38 -3.02 -3.09
C VAL A 56 -15.85 -4.34 -3.69
N HIS A 57 -16.24 -5.28 -2.85
CA HIS A 57 -16.71 -6.61 -3.26
C HIS A 57 -18.24 -6.65 -3.33
N GLY A 58 -18.78 -7.55 -4.16
CA GLY A 58 -20.22 -7.79 -4.24
C GLY A 58 -21.01 -6.64 -4.88
N VAL A 59 -20.39 -5.83 -5.74
CA VAL A 59 -21.07 -4.71 -6.40
C VAL A 59 -22.03 -5.26 -7.46
N GLN A 60 -23.33 -5.22 -7.15
CA GLN A 60 -24.39 -5.60 -8.09
C GLN A 60 -24.75 -4.45 -9.04
N ASN A 61 -24.83 -3.22 -8.50
CA ASN A 61 -25.22 -2.03 -9.27
C ASN A 61 -24.08 -1.01 -9.33
N TYR A 62 -23.24 -1.13 -10.35
CA TYR A 62 -22.10 -0.24 -10.56
C TYR A 62 -22.53 1.22 -10.74
N SER A 63 -23.59 1.48 -11.52
CA SER A 63 -24.06 2.84 -11.79
C SER A 63 -24.48 3.55 -10.52
N GLU A 64 -25.21 2.87 -9.64
CA GLU A 64 -25.63 3.43 -8.37
C GLU A 64 -24.45 3.67 -7.42
N MET A 65 -23.49 2.75 -7.37
CA MET A 65 -22.27 2.92 -6.58
C MET A 65 -21.48 4.16 -7.04
N ILE A 66 -21.30 4.36 -8.35
CA ILE A 66 -20.61 5.53 -8.90
C ILE A 66 -21.36 6.82 -8.57
N LYS A 67 -22.70 6.85 -8.73
CA LYS A 67 -23.51 8.03 -8.32
C LYS A 67 -23.32 8.38 -6.85
N ARG A 68 -23.13 7.39 -5.96
CA ARG A 68 -22.85 7.63 -4.54
C ARG A 68 -21.45 8.21 -4.31
N ILE A 69 -20.45 7.79 -5.10
CA ILE A 69 -19.07 8.30 -5.03
C ILE A 69 -18.99 9.72 -5.61
N GLN A 70 -19.66 10.00 -6.73
CA GLN A 70 -19.72 11.33 -7.35
C GLN A 70 -20.29 12.43 -6.43
N LYS A 71 -21.12 12.07 -5.44
CA LYS A 71 -21.61 13.03 -4.43
C LYS A 71 -20.55 13.49 -3.43
N ILE A 72 -19.41 12.81 -3.37
CA ILE A 72 -18.35 13.01 -2.38
C ILE A 72 -17.12 13.60 -3.05
N ALA A 73 -16.76 13.04 -4.19
CA ALA A 73 -15.55 13.38 -4.91
C ALA A 73 -15.90 13.77 -6.34
N GLU A 74 -15.23 14.81 -6.82
CA GLU A 74 -15.28 15.17 -8.23
C GLU A 74 -14.68 14.06 -9.09
N GLN A 75 -15.12 13.96 -10.34
CA GLN A 75 -14.77 12.85 -11.21
C GLN A 75 -13.27 12.78 -11.56
N GLU A 76 -12.55 13.89 -11.40
CA GLU A 76 -11.10 13.96 -11.61
C GLU A 76 -10.30 13.39 -10.42
N GLN A 77 -10.89 13.32 -9.24
CA GLN A 77 -10.19 12.94 -8.00
C GLN A 77 -10.10 11.43 -7.78
N TYR A 78 -10.77 10.63 -8.61
CA TYR A 78 -10.78 9.18 -8.49
C TYR A 78 -10.96 8.47 -9.83
N PHE A 79 -10.38 7.27 -9.91
CA PHE A 79 -10.55 6.35 -11.03
C PHE A 79 -11.16 5.04 -10.54
N THR A 80 -12.12 4.53 -11.29
CA THR A 80 -12.74 3.24 -11.01
C THR A 80 -12.45 2.24 -12.11
N LYS A 81 -12.23 0.99 -11.71
CA LYS A 81 -12.06 -0.14 -12.63
C LYS A 81 -12.89 -1.30 -12.12
N SER A 82 -13.81 -1.79 -12.95
CA SER A 82 -14.52 -3.03 -12.69
C SER A 82 -13.59 -4.22 -12.93
N LEU A 83 -13.60 -5.18 -12.01
CA LEU A 83 -12.84 -6.42 -12.06
C LEU A 83 -13.83 -7.60 -12.09
N ALA A 84 -13.29 -8.82 -12.30
CA ALA A 84 -14.09 -10.04 -12.19
C ALA A 84 -14.68 -10.22 -10.78
N ASN A 85 -15.68 -11.09 -10.64
CA ASN A 85 -16.34 -11.45 -9.37
C ASN A 85 -17.04 -10.28 -8.67
N SER A 86 -17.63 -9.35 -9.45
CA SER A 86 -18.35 -8.19 -8.91
C SER A 86 -17.48 -7.34 -7.98
N ILE A 87 -16.19 -7.23 -8.29
CA ILE A 87 -15.23 -6.42 -7.55
C ILE A 87 -15.01 -5.11 -8.29
N VAL A 88 -15.04 -3.98 -7.58
CA VAL A 88 -14.65 -2.68 -8.13
C VAL A 88 -13.43 -2.15 -7.40
N LYS A 89 -12.39 -1.80 -8.16
CA LYS A 89 -11.20 -1.13 -7.69
C LYS A 89 -11.38 0.38 -7.82
N ILE A 90 -11.20 1.11 -6.74
CA ILE A 90 -11.26 2.58 -6.69
C ILE A 90 -9.85 3.08 -6.34
N ASN A 91 -9.26 3.88 -7.23
CA ASN A 91 -7.99 4.58 -6.99
C ASN A 91 -8.31 6.04 -6.75
N CYS A 92 -7.87 6.59 -5.62
CA CYS A 92 -8.04 8.02 -5.31
C CYS A 92 -6.72 8.76 -5.59
N GLU A 93 -6.79 10.00 -6.05
CA GLU A 93 -5.59 10.82 -6.24
C GLU A 93 -5.10 11.44 -4.93
N THR A 94 -6.03 11.91 -4.11
CA THR A 94 -5.72 12.60 -2.85
C THR A 94 -6.04 11.71 -1.64
N PRO A 95 -5.26 11.84 -0.55
CA PRO A 95 -5.52 11.10 0.68
C PRO A 95 -6.83 11.53 1.37
N GLU A 96 -7.31 12.74 1.10
CA GLU A 96 -8.56 13.24 1.66
C GLU A 96 -9.77 12.55 1.04
N THR A 97 -9.83 12.48 -0.30
CA THR A 97 -10.84 11.72 -1.04
C THR A 97 -10.87 10.25 -0.63
N TYR A 98 -9.70 9.64 -0.41
CA TYR A 98 -9.59 8.28 0.09
C TYR A 98 -10.29 8.09 1.44
N LYS A 99 -9.99 8.93 2.44
CA LYS A 99 -10.57 8.81 3.78
C LYS A 99 -12.09 8.95 3.76
N GLN A 100 -12.62 9.85 2.94
CA GLN A 100 -14.06 10.05 2.82
C GLN A 100 -14.76 8.84 2.18
N ASN A 101 -14.20 8.32 1.09
CA ASN A 101 -14.73 7.15 0.40
C ASN A 101 -14.67 5.89 1.28
N ASP A 102 -13.52 5.63 1.90
CA ASP A 102 -13.30 4.48 2.78
C ASP A 102 -14.29 4.46 3.95
N ARG A 103 -14.46 5.61 4.63
CA ARG A 103 -15.42 5.75 5.73
C ARG A 103 -16.87 5.53 5.30
N ARG A 104 -17.25 5.92 4.08
CA ARG A 104 -18.61 5.72 3.54
C ARG A 104 -18.84 4.26 3.18
N ILE A 105 -17.90 3.64 2.47
CA ILE A 105 -17.98 2.24 2.06
C ILE A 105 -18.07 1.32 3.28
N GLN A 106 -17.30 1.62 4.34
CA GLN A 106 -17.35 0.88 5.61
C GLN A 106 -18.64 1.07 6.41
N ARG A 107 -19.40 2.15 6.18
CA ARG A 107 -20.71 2.35 6.80
C ARG A 107 -21.81 1.62 6.07
N THR A 108 -21.70 1.50 4.75
CA THR A 108 -22.65 0.79 3.89
C THR A 108 -22.35 -0.71 3.84
N LYS A 109 -21.93 -1.33 4.96
CA LYS A 109 -21.57 -2.76 5.07
C LYS A 109 -22.78 -3.71 4.90
N ASP A 110 -23.59 -3.48 3.87
CA ASP A 110 -24.36 -4.51 3.18
C ASP A 110 -23.46 -5.39 2.28
N VAL A 111 -22.13 -5.22 2.38
CA VAL A 111 -21.13 -6.11 1.78
C VAL A 111 -21.03 -7.34 2.66
N SER A 112 -21.77 -8.36 2.25
CA SER A 112 -21.80 -9.69 2.84
C SER A 112 -20.37 -10.21 3.12
N PRO A 113 -20.09 -10.74 4.32
CA PRO A 113 -18.76 -11.23 4.68
C PRO A 113 -18.36 -12.34 3.72
N HIS A 114 -17.30 -12.07 2.96
CA HIS A 114 -16.37 -13.01 2.32
C HIS A 114 -16.87 -14.47 2.30
N LEU A 115 -17.51 -14.87 1.19
CA LEU A 115 -17.69 -16.29 0.91
C LEU A 115 -16.29 -16.91 0.78
N PRO A 116 -15.98 -17.97 1.55
CA PRO A 116 -14.71 -18.66 1.43
C PRO A 116 -14.63 -19.26 0.02
N THR A 117 -13.53 -18.98 -0.68
CA THR A 117 -13.21 -19.61 -1.95
C THR A 117 -13.07 -21.11 -1.71
N GLU A 118 -14.06 -21.89 -2.11
CA GLU A 118 -13.96 -23.35 -2.09
C GLU A 118 -12.80 -23.77 -2.98
N ARG A 119 -11.73 -24.25 -2.35
CA ARG A 119 -10.65 -24.93 -3.07
C ARG A 119 -11.22 -26.28 -3.49
N GLY A 120 -11.46 -26.43 -4.79
CA GLY A 120 -11.85 -27.70 -5.38
C GLY A 120 -10.83 -28.79 -5.02
N THR A 121 -11.28 -29.77 -4.25
CA THR A 121 -10.58 -31.03 -4.03
C THR A 121 -10.60 -31.79 -5.35
N SER A 122 -9.43 -32.02 -5.95
CA SER A 122 -9.32 -32.97 -7.06
C SER A 122 -9.43 -34.39 -6.51
N ILE A 123 -10.33 -35.17 -7.11
CA ILE A 123 -10.50 -36.61 -6.95
C ILE A 123 -9.48 -37.36 -7.80
#